data_AF-A0A917AEP0-F1
#
_entry.id   AF-A0A917AEP0-F1
#
_cell.length_a   1.000
_cell.length_b   1.000
_cell.length_c   1.000
_cell.angle_alpha   90.00
_cell.angle_beta   90.00
_cell.angle_gamma   90.00
#
_symmetry.space_group_name_H-M   'P 1'
#
loop_
_entity.id
_entity.type
_entity.pdbx_description
1 polymer ?
#
loop_
_entity_poly.entity_id
_entity_poly.type
_entity_poly.pdbx_seq_one_letter_code
_entity_poly.pdbx_strand_id
1 'polypeptide(L)'
;MRFMILAIPLAACTAPAPTELPLIRGYRAPADQCQLVGENAFTNQYLDHTADLVACPVGYEGTGVFVTETGAVFLETLTGYDLFSVPTNQG
;
A
#
# COMPACT_ATOMS: atom_id res chain seq x y z
N MET A 1 25.67 27.58 34.02
CA MET A 1 24.29 27.26 33.59
C MET A 1 24.36 25.93 32.84
N ARG A 2 23.82 24.84 33.41
CA ARG A 2 24.00 23.47 32.92
C ARG A 2 22.80 23.14 32.03
N PHE A 3 23.01 23.15 30.71
CA PHE A 3 21.99 22.72 29.75
C PHE A 3 21.77 21.22 29.91
N MET A 4 20.67 20.84 30.55
CA MET A 4 20.18 19.47 30.56
C MET A 4 19.58 19.18 29.19
N ILE A 5 20.32 18.44 28.35
CA ILE A 5 19.81 17.89 27.11
C ILE A 5 18.87 16.74 27.49
N LEU A 6 17.56 16.99 27.45
CA LEU A 6 16.54 15.95 27.49
C LEU A 6 16.60 15.21 26.15
N ALA A 7 17.29 14.07 26.14
CA ALA A 7 17.20 13.11 25.04
C ALA A 7 15.82 12.46 25.10
N ILE A 8 14.90 12.92 24.25
CA ILE A 8 13.61 12.26 24.02
C ILE A 8 13.91 11.01 23.20
N PRO A 9 13.70 9.79 23.71
CA PRO A 9 13.81 8.61 22.88
C PRO A 9 12.66 8.66 21.86
N LEU A 10 12.99 8.85 20.59
CA LEU A 10 12.09 8.56 19.49
C LEU A 10 11.82 7.05 19.55
N ALA A 11 10.74 6.65 20.21
CA ALA A 11 10.22 5.31 20.10
C ALA A 11 9.83 5.11 18.62
N ALA A 12 10.70 4.43 17.87
CA ALA A 12 10.36 3.98 16.53
C ALA A 12 9.20 2.99 16.70
N CYS A 13 7.99 3.42 16.36
CA CYS A 13 6.86 2.53 16.19
C CYS A 13 7.20 1.59 15.04
N THR A 14 7.72 0.40 15.35
CA THR A 14 7.87 -0.66 14.36
C THR A 14 6.47 -1.15 14.03
N ALA A 15 5.94 -0.77 12.86
CA ALA A 15 4.72 -1.40 12.35
C ALA A 15 4.94 -2.92 12.32
N PRO A 16 3.97 -3.73 12.77
CA PRO A 16 4.10 -5.17 12.73
C PRO A 16 4.30 -5.60 11.27
N ALA A 17 5.26 -6.52 11.06
CA ALA A 17 5.43 -7.11 9.73
C ALA A 17 4.10 -7.79 9.34
N PRO A 18 3.55 -7.47 8.17
CA PRO A 18 2.27 -8.01 7.76
C PRO A 18 2.45 -9.49 7.43
N THR A 19 1.71 -10.34 8.12
CA THR A 19 1.66 -11.77 7.80
C THR A 19 0.75 -12.04 6.61
N GLU A 20 -0.23 -11.16 6.34
CA GLU A 20 -1.18 -11.31 5.24
C GLU A 20 -1.76 -9.94 4.82
N LEU A 21 -1.98 -9.76 3.51
CA LEU A 21 -2.65 -8.60 2.95
C LEU A 21 -4.17 -8.83 2.95
N PRO A 22 -4.99 -7.88 3.42
CA PRO A 22 -6.45 -8.00 3.41
C PRO A 22 -7.00 -7.77 1.99
N LEU A 23 -6.88 -8.77 1.11
CA LEU A 23 -7.38 -8.71 -0.26
C LEU A 23 -8.92 -8.77 -0.28
N ILE A 24 -9.57 -7.78 -0.90
CA ILE A 24 -11.04 -7.63 -0.88
C ILE A 24 -11.69 -8.23 -2.13
N ARG A 25 -11.24 -7.78 -3.31
CA ARG A 25 -11.80 -8.14 -4.63
C ARG A 25 -10.84 -7.72 -5.75
N GLY A 26 -11.06 -8.22 -6.96
CA GLY A 26 -10.40 -7.66 -8.15
C GLY A 26 -10.68 -6.15 -8.29
N TYR A 27 -9.67 -5.38 -8.69
CA TYR A 27 -9.67 -3.93 -8.64
C TYR A 27 -10.53 -3.31 -9.76
N ARG A 28 -10.15 -3.50 -11.04
CA ARG A 28 -10.88 -2.94 -12.20
C ARG A 28 -12.14 -3.74 -12.54
N ALA A 29 -12.11 -5.04 -12.27
CA ALA A 29 -13.21 -5.98 -12.50
C ALA A 29 -13.13 -7.16 -11.52
N PRO A 30 -14.22 -7.93 -11.31
CA PRO A 30 -14.21 -9.05 -10.36
C PRO A 30 -13.12 -10.11 -10.60
N ALA A 31 -12.73 -10.32 -11.86
CA ALA A 31 -11.68 -11.28 -12.25
C ALA A 31 -10.28 -10.65 -12.44
N ASP A 32 -10.11 -9.37 -12.11
CA ASP A 32 -8.83 -8.69 -12.20
C ASP A 32 -7.81 -9.35 -11.26
N GLN A 33 -6.59 -9.54 -11.74
CA GLN A 33 -5.50 -10.14 -10.97
C GLN A 33 -4.97 -9.16 -9.92
N CYS A 34 -5.01 -7.87 -10.24
CA CYS A 34 -4.75 -6.82 -9.25
C CYS A 34 -5.97 -6.67 -8.34
N GLN A 35 -5.76 -6.66 -7.03
CA GLN A 35 -6.81 -6.72 -6.02
C GLN A 35 -6.82 -5.47 -5.14
N LEU A 36 -8.00 -4.98 -4.80
CA LEU A 36 -8.17 -3.93 -3.79
C LEU A 36 -7.76 -4.47 -2.41
N VAL A 37 -6.97 -3.68 -1.69
CA VAL A 37 -6.46 -4.02 -0.36
C VAL A 37 -7.20 -3.20 0.69
N GLY A 38 -7.66 -3.87 1.74
CA GLY A 38 -8.31 -3.25 2.89
C GLY A 38 -7.34 -2.72 3.95
N GLU A 39 -7.91 -2.23 5.03
CA GLU A 39 -7.16 -1.76 6.20
C GLU A 39 -6.79 -2.90 7.14
N ASN A 40 -5.54 -2.93 7.58
CA ASN A 40 -5.08 -3.65 8.76
C ASN A 40 -3.98 -2.85 9.46
N ALA A 41 -3.36 -3.42 10.51
CA ALA A 41 -2.32 -2.76 11.30
C ALA A 41 -1.07 -2.33 10.49
N PHE A 42 -0.86 -2.91 9.31
CA PHE A 42 0.24 -2.57 8.41
C PHE A 42 -0.22 -1.68 7.25
N THR A 43 -1.35 -1.98 6.61
CA THR A 43 -1.79 -1.28 5.40
C THR A 43 -2.40 0.09 5.68
N ASN A 44 -2.80 0.37 6.92
CA ASN A 44 -3.37 1.67 7.32
C ASN A 44 -2.47 2.87 6.96
N GLN A 45 -1.16 2.69 6.90
CA GLN A 45 -0.21 3.76 6.57
C GLN A 45 -0.23 4.17 5.10
N TYR A 46 -0.79 3.33 4.22
CA TYR A 46 -0.90 3.59 2.78
C TYR A 46 -2.31 3.96 2.34
N LEU A 47 -3.31 3.84 3.22
CA LEU A 47 -4.70 4.14 2.86
C LEU A 47 -4.95 5.64 2.91
N ASP A 48 -5.41 6.16 1.78
CA ASP A 48 -5.70 7.57 1.57
C ASP A 48 -7.12 7.72 1.01
N HIS A 49 -7.88 8.70 1.49
CA HIS A 49 -9.18 9.05 0.91
C HIS A 49 -9.10 9.48 -0.58
N THR A 50 -7.93 9.86 -1.09
CA THR A 50 -7.71 10.20 -2.50
C THR A 50 -7.08 9.08 -3.34
N ALA A 51 -6.80 7.91 -2.76
CA ALA A 51 -6.20 6.81 -3.51
C ALA A 51 -6.57 5.43 -2.95
N ASP A 52 -6.81 4.48 -3.84
CA ASP A 52 -6.98 3.08 -3.46
C ASP A 52 -5.62 2.40 -3.28
N LEU A 53 -5.52 1.51 -2.29
CA LEU A 53 -4.39 0.60 -2.16
C LEU A 53 -4.69 -0.69 -2.95
N VAL A 54 -3.80 -1.03 -3.88
CA VAL A 54 -3.97 -2.16 -4.79
C VAL A 54 -2.76 -3.08 -4.75
N ALA A 55 -2.99 -4.39 -4.73
CA ALA A 55 -1.96 -5.42 -4.75
C ALA A 55 -2.03 -6.19 -6.08
N CYS A 56 -0.96 -6.16 -6.88
CA CYS A 56 -0.81 -6.99 -8.08
C CYS A 56 0.19 -8.13 -7.79
N PRO A 57 -0.03 -9.38 -8.23
CA PRO A 57 0.95 -10.45 -8.03
C PRO A 57 2.30 -10.06 -8.65
N VAL A 58 3.39 -10.34 -7.93
CA VAL A 58 4.74 -10.10 -8.45
C VAL A 58 4.94 -10.85 -9.77
N GLY A 59 5.44 -10.16 -10.78
CA GLY A 59 5.67 -10.73 -12.11
C GLY A 59 4.39 -10.92 -12.95
N TYR A 60 3.24 -10.39 -12.52
CA TYR A 60 2.05 -10.34 -13.36
C TYR A 60 2.32 -9.56 -14.66
N GLU A 61 2.12 -10.21 -15.81
CA GLU A 61 2.39 -9.62 -17.13
C GLU A 61 1.56 -8.35 -17.41
N GLY A 62 0.39 -8.23 -16.78
CA GLY A 62 -0.49 -7.07 -16.96
C GLY A 62 -0.12 -5.84 -16.13
N THR A 63 0.91 -5.90 -15.28
CA THR A 63 1.29 -4.78 -14.38
C THR A 63 1.63 -3.51 -15.16
N GLY A 64 2.33 -3.61 -16.29
CA GLY A 64 2.68 -2.41 -17.09
C GLY A 64 1.45 -1.69 -17.66
N VAL A 65 0.46 -2.44 -18.15
CA VAL A 65 -0.82 -1.90 -18.62
C VAL A 65 -1.61 -1.32 -17.46
N PHE A 66 -1.69 -2.04 -16.35
CA PHE A 66 -2.35 -1.58 -15.12
C PHE A 66 -1.82 -0.21 -14.67
N VAL A 67 -0.49 -0.05 -14.56
CA VAL A 67 0.13 1.23 -14.18
C VAL A 67 -0.22 2.34 -15.16
N THR A 68 -0.17 2.05 -16.47
CA THR A 68 -0.45 3.03 -17.52
C THR A 68 -1.91 3.50 -17.51
N GLU A 69 -2.87 2.59 -17.33
CA GLU A 69 -4.30 2.89 -17.37
C GLU A 69 -4.80 3.60 -16.11
N THR A 70 -4.22 3.28 -14.96
CA THR A 70 -4.72 3.73 -13.65
C THR A 70 -3.93 4.88 -13.07
N GLY A 71 -2.73 5.17 -13.60
CA GLY A 71 -1.79 6.10 -12.98
C GLY A 71 -1.21 5.59 -11.67
N ALA A 72 -1.19 4.26 -11.48
CA ALA A 72 -0.71 3.64 -10.26
C ALA A 72 0.76 3.99 -9.95
N VAL A 73 1.05 4.23 -8.68
CA VAL A 73 2.40 4.48 -8.16
C VAL A 73 2.83 3.31 -7.30
N PHE A 74 3.96 2.68 -7.63
CA PHE A 74 4.54 1.60 -6.83
C PHE A 74 4.95 2.11 -5.45
N LEU A 75 4.62 1.33 -4.42
CA LEU A 75 4.97 1.61 -3.04
C LEU A 75 6.07 0.66 -2.57
N GLU A 76 5.78 -0.64 -2.59
CA GLU A 76 6.70 -1.69 -2.14
C GLU A 76 6.26 -3.08 -2.60
N THR A 77 7.14 -4.07 -2.43
CA THR A 77 6.84 -5.48 -2.64
C THR A 77 6.65 -6.17 -1.29
N LEU A 78 5.53 -6.85 -1.12
CA LEU A 78 5.15 -7.50 0.13
C LEU A 78 4.37 -8.80 -0.12
N THR A 79 4.79 -9.87 0.55
CA THR A 79 4.05 -11.16 0.58
C THR A 79 3.68 -11.68 -0.81
N GLY A 80 4.56 -11.50 -1.81
CA GLY A 80 4.33 -11.95 -3.19
C GLY A 80 3.49 -11.01 -4.04
N TYR A 81 3.19 -9.80 -3.55
CA TYR A 81 2.48 -8.76 -4.28
C TYR A 81 3.34 -7.49 -4.39
N ASP A 82 3.21 -6.79 -5.50
CA ASP A 82 3.60 -5.39 -5.62
C ASP A 82 2.41 -4.51 -5.23
N LEU A 83 2.63 -3.62 -4.25
CA LEU A 83 1.64 -2.68 -3.77
C LEU A 83 1.71 -1.38 -4.56
N PHE A 84 0.54 -0.87 -4.89
CA PHE A 84 0.35 0.35 -5.65
C PHE A 84 -0.66 1.26 -4.97
N SER A 85 -0.37 2.56 -4.98
CA SER A 85 -1.36 3.60 -4.75
C SER A 85 -1.99 3.98 -6.09
N VAL A 86 -3.31 3.87 -6.21
CA VAL A 86 -4.05 4.24 -7.42
C VAL A 86 -4.88 5.48 -7.12
N PRO A 87 -4.62 6.62 -7.77
CA PRO A 87 -5.42 7.83 -7.56
C PRO A 87 -6.90 7.55 -7.85
N THR A 88 -7.75 7.76 -6.86
CA THR A 88 -9.19 7.85 -7.12
C THR A 88 -9.39 9.23 -7.69
N ASN A 89 -9.68 9.35 -8.99
CA ASN A 89 -10.07 10.62 -9.58
C ASN A 89 -11.38 11.05 -8.91
N GLN A 90 -11.29 11.71 -7.77
CA GLN A 90 -12.39 12.40 -7.13
C GLN A 90 -12.74 13.53 -8.09
N GLY A 91 -13.73 13.29 -8.96
CA GLY A 91 -14.29 14.30 -9.84
C GLY A 91 -14.82 15.49 -9.06
#